data_AF-A0A561V2S8-F1
#
_entry.id   AF-A0A561V2S8-F1
#
_cell.length_a   1.000
_cell.length_b   1.000
_cell.length_c   1.000
_cell.angle_alpha   90.00
_cell.angle_beta   90.00
_cell.angle_gamma   90.00
#
_symmetry.space_group_name_H-M   'P 1'
#
loop_
_entity.id
_entity.type
_entity.pdbx_description
1 polymer ?
#
loop_
_entity_poly.entity_id
_entity_poly.type
_entity_poly.pdbx_seq_one_letter_code
_entity_poly.pdbx_strand_id
1 'polypeptide(L)'
;MGWLLGQSGRPIGIQLYSDFMADTTIKISDEIRDRIRALAEERGLSARAYVERLVSSVPTEDERAERTAKAIAYVRAHFGTDLGPDDLAAGEEWRQAIVARRIGSRR
;
A
#
# COMPACT_ATOMS: atom_id res chain seq x y z
N MET A 1 5.98 62.17 -7.48
CA MET A 1 6.22 61.02 -8.39
C MET A 1 5.93 59.75 -7.60
N GLY A 2 4.65 59.43 -7.40
CA GLY A 2 4.18 58.27 -6.63
C GLY A 2 3.41 57.36 -7.57
N TRP A 3 3.90 56.13 -7.75
CA TRP A 3 3.25 55.13 -8.58
C TRP A 3 2.02 54.60 -7.83
N LEU A 4 0.83 54.86 -8.39
CA LEU A 4 -0.42 54.25 -7.99
C LEU A 4 -0.41 52.77 -8.41
N LEU A 5 -0.45 51.89 -7.42
CA LEU A 5 -0.62 50.45 -7.55
C LEU A 5 -2.03 50.14 -8.07
N GLY A 6 -2.16 49.82 -9.35
CA GLY A 6 -3.31 49.11 -9.90
C GLY A 6 -3.23 47.64 -9.50
N GLN A 7 -3.94 47.26 -8.43
CA GLN A 7 -4.13 45.86 -8.06
C GLN A 7 -5.01 45.17 -9.11
N SER A 8 -4.38 44.52 -10.10
CA SER A 8 -5.05 43.51 -10.91
C SER A 8 -5.20 42.25 -10.07
N GLY A 9 -6.35 42.10 -9.41
CA GLY A 9 -6.77 40.85 -8.78
C GLY A 9 -7.02 39.79 -9.85
N ARG A 10 -5.98 39.03 -10.21
CA ARG A 10 -6.15 37.74 -10.87
C ARG A 10 -6.42 36.70 -9.79
N PRO A 11 -7.52 35.93 -9.84
CA PRO A 11 -7.72 34.86 -8.88
C PRO A 11 -6.56 33.86 -9.03
N ILE A 12 -5.86 33.67 -7.91
CA ILE A 12 -4.90 32.58 -7.68
C ILE A 12 -5.62 31.27 -8.00
N GLY A 13 -5.31 30.72 -9.17
CA GLY A 13 -5.70 29.37 -9.54
C GLY A 13 -5.17 28.42 -8.48
N ILE A 14 -6.07 27.84 -7.70
CA ILE A 14 -5.76 26.64 -6.94
C ILE A 14 -5.63 25.54 -7.99
N GLN A 15 -4.45 25.46 -8.60
CA GLN A 15 -4.04 24.30 -9.36
C GLN A 15 -3.87 23.20 -8.31
N LEU A 16 -4.99 22.56 -7.98
CA LEU A 16 -5.02 21.23 -7.40
C LEU A 16 -4.25 20.36 -8.41
N TYR A 17 -2.95 20.24 -8.20
CA TYR A 17 -2.11 19.42 -9.05
C TYR A 17 -2.53 17.98 -8.79
N SER A 18 -3.03 17.35 -9.85
CA SER A 18 -3.27 15.92 -9.94
C SER A 18 -2.05 15.13 -9.46
N ASP A 19 -2.07 14.67 -8.21
CA ASP A 19 -1.30 13.48 -7.80
C ASP A 19 -1.81 12.21 -8.52
N PHE A 20 -2.91 12.31 -9.28
CA PHE A 20 -3.53 11.19 -9.98
C PHE A 20 -2.82 10.72 -11.25
N MET A 21 -1.79 11.40 -11.76
CA MET A 21 -1.14 11.03 -13.04
C MET A 21 0.37 11.35 -13.09
N ALA A 22 1.11 11.22 -11.98
CA ALA A 22 2.56 11.25 -12.07
C ALA A 22 3.06 9.95 -12.75
N ASP A 23 3.15 9.97 -14.08
CA ASP A 23 3.72 8.89 -14.87
C ASP A 23 5.20 8.72 -14.54
N THR A 24 5.49 7.77 -13.67
CA THR A 24 6.86 7.47 -13.22
C THR A 24 7.42 6.33 -14.06
N THR A 25 8.56 6.58 -14.72
CA THR A 25 9.27 5.55 -15.49
C THR A 25 10.28 4.82 -14.61
N ILE A 26 10.06 3.52 -14.40
CA ILE A 26 10.97 2.65 -13.65
C ILE A 26 11.72 1.76 -14.64
N LYS A 27 13.05 1.75 -14.58
CA LYS A 27 13.85 0.82 -15.38
C LYS A 27 13.82 -0.57 -14.74
N ILE A 28 13.41 -1.56 -15.51
CA ILE A 28 13.38 -2.98 -15.14
C ILE A 28 14.08 -3.81 -16.21
N SER A 29 14.47 -5.04 -15.89
CA SER A 29 14.98 -5.96 -16.92
C SER A 29 13.88 -6.36 -17.89
N ASP A 30 14.28 -6.72 -19.12
CA ASP A 30 13.36 -7.17 -20.16
C ASP A 30 12.57 -8.42 -19.71
N GLU A 31 13.23 -9.36 -19.02
CA GLU A 31 12.60 -10.56 -18.45
C GLU A 31 11.45 -10.21 -17.49
N ILE A 32 11.66 -9.23 -16.61
CA ILE A 32 10.64 -8.83 -15.63
C ILE A 32 9.47 -8.13 -16.34
N ARG A 33 9.74 -7.27 -17.33
CA ARG A 33 8.69 -6.64 -18.13
C ARG A 33 7.81 -7.68 -18.82
N ASP A 34 8.43 -8.68 -19.43
CA ASP A 34 7.70 -9.71 -20.17
C ASP A 34 6.88 -10.61 -19.23
N ARG A 35 7.44 -10.91 -18.05
CA ARG A 35 6.71 -11.60 -16.98
C ARG A 35 5.50 -10.80 -16.47
N ILE A 36 5.65 -9.49 -16.28
CA ILE A 36 4.55 -8.60 -15.88
C ILE A 36 3.45 -8.62 -16.96
N ARG A 37 3.84 -8.55 -18.23
CA ARG A 37 2.89 -8.60 -19.35
C ARG A 37 2.09 -9.90 -19.35
N ALA A 38 2.77 -11.05 -19.28
CA ALA A 38 2.11 -12.35 -19.24
C ALA A 38 1.11 -12.47 -18.06
N LEU A 39 1.54 -12.06 -16.86
CA LEU A 39 0.68 -12.11 -15.66
C LEU A 39 -0.51 -11.15 -15.74
N ALA A 40 -0.35 -10.01 -16.41
CA ALA A 40 -1.42 -9.05 -16.62
C ALA A 40 -2.44 -9.60 -17.63
N GLU A 41 -1.99 -10.19 -18.74
CA GLU A 41 -2.83 -10.82 -19.77
C GLU A 41 -3.67 -11.96 -19.19
N GLU A 42 -3.10 -12.85 -18.38
CA GLU A 42 -3.82 -13.91 -17.65
C GLU A 42 -5.00 -13.38 -16.81
N ARG A 43 -4.88 -12.13 -16.34
CA ARG A 43 -5.84 -11.48 -15.45
C ARG A 43 -6.74 -10.47 -16.18
N GLY A 44 -6.60 -10.34 -17.50
CA GLY A 44 -7.32 -9.35 -18.31
C GLY A 44 -6.99 -7.90 -17.95
N LEU A 45 -5.79 -7.64 -17.42
CA LEU A 45 -5.32 -6.32 -16.98
C LEU A 45 -4.23 -5.79 -17.91
N SER A 46 -4.05 -4.47 -17.94
CA SER A 46 -2.84 -3.89 -18.52
C SER A 46 -1.64 -4.09 -17.57
N ALA A 47 -0.42 -4.09 -18.11
CA ALA A 47 0.80 -4.20 -17.31
C ALA A 47 0.87 -3.14 -16.19
N ARG A 48 0.48 -1.89 -16.51
CA ARG A 48 0.38 -0.80 -15.54
C ARG A 48 -0.63 -1.12 -14.43
N ALA A 49 -1.87 -1.46 -14.81
CA ALA A 49 -2.93 -1.75 -13.83
C ALA A 49 -2.57 -2.95 -12.95
N TYR A 50 -1.85 -3.93 -13.50
CA TYR A 50 -1.36 -5.07 -12.74
C TYR A 50 -0.29 -4.66 -11.71
N VAL A 51 0.67 -3.81 -12.08
CA VAL A 51 1.70 -3.30 -11.17
C VAL A 51 1.07 -2.44 -10.06
N GLU A 52 0.15 -1.53 -10.41
CA GLU A 52 -0.57 -0.71 -9.43
C GLU A 52 -1.33 -1.58 -8.42
N ARG A 53 -2.04 -2.61 -8.92
CA ARG A 53 -2.74 -3.57 -8.06
C ARG A 53 -1.77 -4.36 -7.19
N LEU A 54 -0.64 -4.79 -7.74
CA LEU A 54 0.36 -5.57 -7.01
C LEU A 54 0.93 -4.74 -5.86
N VAL A 55 1.39 -3.53 -6.13
CA VAL A 55 1.98 -2.66 -5.10
C VAL A 55 0.93 -2.26 -4.06
N SER A 56 -0.31 -1.94 -4.48
CA SER A 56 -1.41 -1.64 -3.55
C SER A 56 -1.78 -2.81 -2.64
N SER A 57 -1.47 -4.05 -3.04
CA SER A 57 -1.74 -5.24 -2.24
C SER A 57 -0.63 -5.54 -1.21
N VAL A 58 0.54 -4.93 -1.35
CA VAL A 58 1.70 -5.14 -0.47
C VAL A 58 1.82 -3.93 0.46
N PRO A 59 1.38 -4.04 1.73
CA PRO A 59 1.51 -2.94 2.67
C PRO A 59 2.98 -2.66 3.01
N THR A 60 3.30 -1.39 3.26
CA THR A 60 4.63 -0.97 3.72
C THR A 60 4.87 -1.40 5.17
N GLU A 61 6.12 -1.29 5.64
CA GLU A 61 6.45 -1.61 7.03
C GLU A 61 5.69 -0.73 8.03
N ASP A 62 5.57 0.57 7.74
CA ASP A 62 4.82 1.51 8.57
C ASP A 62 3.33 1.19 8.59
N GLU A 63 2.73 0.89 7.44
CA GLU A 63 1.34 0.47 7.35
C GLU A 63 1.08 -0.85 8.09
N ARG A 64 2.05 -1.77 8.07
CA ARG A 64 1.99 -3.00 8.86
C ARG A 64 2.04 -2.69 10.35
N ALA A 65 2.93 -1.82 10.80
CA ALA A 65 3.03 -1.41 12.20
C ALA A 65 1.74 -0.73 12.68
N GLU A 66 1.17 0.16 11.88
CA GLU A 66 -0.11 0.83 12.18
C GLU A 66 -1.26 -0.18 12.28
N ARG A 67 -1.35 -1.14 11.34
CA ARG A 67 -2.35 -2.22 11.39
C ARG A 67 -2.20 -3.07 12.65
N THR A 68 -0.97 -3.41 13.03
CA THR A 68 -0.70 -4.14 14.28
C THR A 68 -1.14 -3.35 15.50
N ALA A 69 -0.81 -2.06 15.58
CA ALA A 69 -1.23 -1.20 16.68
C ALA A 69 -2.77 -1.11 16.78
N LYS A 70 -3.46 -0.94 15.63
CA LYS A 70 -4.94 -0.95 15.57
C LYS A 70 -5.52 -2.29 16.03
N ALA A 71 -4.92 -3.41 15.62
CA ALA A 71 -5.36 -4.74 16.03
C ALA A 71 -5.18 -4.96 17.54
N ILE A 72 -4.03 -4.56 18.12
CA ILE A 72 -3.79 -4.64 19.57
C ILE A 72 -4.81 -3.77 20.32
N ALA A 73 -5.04 -2.53 19.87
CA ALA A 73 -6.03 -1.65 20.48
C ALA A 73 -7.44 -2.24 20.43
N TYR A 74 -7.83 -2.83 19.30
CA TYR A 74 -9.11 -3.54 19.16
C TYR A 74 -9.20 -4.72 20.13
N VAL A 75 -8.16 -5.55 20.20
CA VAL A 75 -8.16 -6.72 21.09
C VAL A 75 -8.28 -6.30 22.55
N ARG A 76 -7.51 -5.29 22.95
CA ARG A 76 -7.57 -4.74 24.29
C ARG A 76 -8.95 -4.16 24.62
N ALA A 77 -9.56 -3.43 23.68
CA ALA A 77 -10.87 -2.81 23.86
C ALA A 77 -12.02 -3.81 23.95
N HIS A 78 -11.95 -4.92 23.19
CA HIS A 78 -13.08 -5.84 23.03
C HIS A 78 -12.94 -7.16 23.80
N PHE A 79 -11.71 -7.61 24.07
CA PHE A 79 -11.47 -8.87 24.76
C PHE A 79 -10.75 -8.70 26.10
N GLY A 80 -10.31 -7.48 26.44
CA GLY A 80 -9.65 -7.18 27.72
C GLY A 80 -8.27 -7.84 27.88
N THR A 81 -7.72 -8.40 26.81
CA THR A 81 -6.39 -9.01 26.77
C THR A 81 -5.37 -8.00 26.28
N ASP A 82 -4.25 -7.87 26.99
CA ASP A 82 -3.09 -7.12 26.52
C ASP A 82 -2.15 -8.09 25.80
N LEU A 83 -1.91 -7.87 24.51
CA LEU A 83 -1.03 -8.72 23.71
C LEU A 83 0.40 -8.18 23.80
N GLY A 84 1.30 -8.98 24.36
CA GLY A 84 2.70 -8.66 24.47
C GLY A 84 3.51 -9.02 23.22
N PRO A 85 4.81 -8.66 23.18
CA PRO A 85 5.71 -9.00 22.07
C PRO A 85 5.75 -10.51 21.76
N ASP A 86 5.70 -11.35 22.80
CA ASP A 86 5.74 -12.81 22.64
C ASP A 86 4.45 -13.36 22.00
N ASP A 87 3.30 -12.79 22.32
CA ASP A 87 2.01 -13.17 21.70
C ASP A 87 1.99 -12.81 20.21
N LEU A 88 2.55 -11.64 19.87
CA LEU A 88 2.66 -11.19 18.49
C LEU A 88 3.63 -12.06 17.69
N ALA A 89 4.75 -12.46 18.30
CA ALA A 89 5.72 -13.38 17.71
C ALA A 89 5.09 -14.75 17.44
N ALA A 90 4.41 -15.33 18.42
CA ALA A 90 3.69 -16.59 18.28
C ALA A 90 2.61 -16.52 17.19
N GLY A 91 1.88 -15.41 17.10
CA GLY A 91 0.90 -15.15 16.05
C GLY A 91 1.52 -15.11 14.63
N GLU A 92 2.67 -14.46 14.47
CA GLU A 92 3.38 -14.43 13.19
C GLU A 92 3.92 -15.81 12.80
N GLU A 93 4.47 -16.58 13.74
CA GLU A 93 4.89 -17.98 13.51
C GLU A 93 3.72 -18.84 13.01
N TRP A 94 2.55 -18.72 13.63
CA TRP A 94 1.34 -19.39 13.18
C TRP A 94 0.93 -18.96 11.77
N ARG A 95 0.98 -17.66 11.47
CA ARG A 95 0.67 -17.13 10.14
C ARG A 95 1.60 -17.71 9.08
N GLN A 96 2.91 -17.76 9.36
CA GLN A 96 3.91 -18.35 8.47
C GLN A 96 3.66 -19.84 8.25
N ALA A 97 3.30 -20.57 9.30
CA ALA A 97 2.99 -21.98 9.21
C ALA A 97 1.73 -22.27 8.37
N ILE A 98 0.71 -21.41 8.44
CA ILE A 98 -0.49 -21.48 7.58
C ILE A 98 -0.14 -21.19 6.12
N VAL A 99 0.61 -20.12 5.85
CA VAL A 99 1.05 -19.77 4.48
C VAL A 99 1.90 -20.88 3.87
N ALA A 100 2.79 -21.49 4.66
CA ALA A 100 3.60 -22.63 4.26
C ALA A 100 2.81 -23.94 4.15
N ARG A 101 1.49 -23.92 4.39
CA ARG A 101 0.60 -25.10 4.44
C ARG A 101 1.08 -26.21 5.36
N ARG A 102 1.86 -25.87 6.39
CA ARG A 102 2.36 -26.81 7.41
C ARG A 102 1.27 -27.14 8.44
N ILE A 103 0.30 -26.24 8.58
CA ILE A 103 -0.82 -26.36 9.52
C ILE A 103 -2.11 -26.01 8.75
N GLY A 104 -3.20 -26.75 8.96
CA GLY A 104 -4.48 -26.50 8.31
C GLY A 104 -4.89 -27.47 7.20
N SER A 105 -4.23 -28.63 7.06
CA SER A 105 -4.82 -29.74 6.31
C SER A 105 -6.10 -30.19 7.02
N ARG A 106 -7.25 -29.83 6.45
CA ARG A 106 -8.54 -30.37 6.87
C ARG A 106 -8.47 -31.89 6.62
N ARG A 107 -8.45 -32.67 7.69
CA ARG A 107 -8.60 -34.13 7.61
C ARG A 107 -10.04 -34.47 7.27
#